data_AF-A0A2V2WNT7-F1
#
_entry.id   AF-A0A2V2WNT7-F1
#
_cell.length_a   1.000
_cell.length_b   1.000
_cell.length_c   1.000
_cell.angle_alpha   90.00
_cell.angle_beta   90.00
_cell.angle_gamma   90.00
#
_symmetry.space_group_name_H-M   'P 1'
#
loop_
_entity.id
_entity.type
_entity.pdbx_description
1 polymer ?
#
loop_
_entity_poly.entity_id
_entity_poly.type
_entity_poly.pdbx_seq_one_letter_code
_entity_poly.pdbx_strand_id
1 'polypeptide(L)'
;MSERHGEGNDDNETSSASTVPQGRRARARAESDGDSGQPAVPRRRVGETRRPQWGLFSLVEDVLLGGEARGNYMKLNDFLRRHIGPSAVVDERYNVTMEVFLVEPKTYVQDQKLLEEIFNLTEYQVLQEMRGLRRDTYNVSQMGVRSLKQWRDFERKDMVSPLARRELDAALRGVLKEEKIQMSEGFYDSLYNARWHHVVEFPDGEGMGMEVREGKPPQSWTYKAVGRTLEKDDSVEQSGAPRLRLMVLTSDRAWPYSWPLGPSILDCYVNCEVERVWQIVRNDLTEWFSTRGENNFTPGQRVLIGTPGIGKSMNAGSYLLYQLLHYDAEKLPVVAYSVAEQTFLFDKITKTALHYVGENTFLKVMGELSGRGMRGYIIDNVAEPIHGPSVRLLPRGWCMIVVTPPEESARRRCKKQLRGRRNTGRR
;
A
#
# COMPACT_ATOMS: atom_id res chain seq x y z
N MET A 1 23.75 15.18 50.06
CA MET A 1 23.66 14.30 51.25
C MET A 1 22.24 14.45 51.78
N SER A 2 21.33 13.56 51.35
CA SER A 2 20.76 12.40 52.09
C SER A 2 19.51 12.84 52.88
N GLU A 3 18.30 12.40 52.48
CA GLU A 3 17.61 11.15 52.91
C GLU A 3 17.27 11.18 54.43
N ARG A 4 16.14 10.70 54.97
CA ARG A 4 14.99 9.88 54.55
C ARG A 4 13.97 9.86 55.71
N HIS A 5 12.71 9.58 55.37
CA HIS A 5 11.68 8.69 55.96
C HIS A 5 11.41 8.52 57.49
N GLY A 6 10.13 8.19 57.76
CA GLY A 6 9.64 7.39 58.89
C GLY A 6 8.29 7.90 59.43
N GLU A 7 7.16 7.30 59.03
CA GLU A 7 6.28 6.42 59.87
C GLU A 7 5.32 7.23 60.78
N GLY A 8 4.05 6.91 61.03
CA GLY A 8 3.24 5.70 60.88
C GLY A 8 2.10 5.78 61.92
N ASN A 9 1.11 4.88 61.79
CA ASN A 9 -0.08 4.59 62.63
C ASN A 9 -1.40 5.12 62.05
N ASP A 10 -2.32 4.30 61.53
CA ASP A 10 -2.92 2.99 61.90
C ASP A 10 -4.23 3.11 62.68
N ASP A 11 -5.21 2.38 62.13
CA ASP A 11 -6.32 1.65 62.76
C ASP A 11 -7.52 2.48 63.32
N ASN A 12 -8.79 2.04 63.24
CA ASN A 12 -9.34 0.74 62.87
C ASN A 12 -10.83 0.85 62.47
N GLU A 13 -11.25 -0.19 61.77
CA GLU A 13 -12.57 -0.68 61.38
C GLU A 13 -13.69 -0.55 62.44
N THR A 14 -14.97 -0.42 62.00
CA THR A 14 -15.92 -1.56 61.99
C THR A 14 -17.33 -1.21 61.47
N SER A 15 -17.91 -2.24 60.85
CA SER A 15 -19.17 -2.36 60.12
C SER A 15 -20.44 -2.40 61.01
N SER A 16 -21.62 -2.02 60.48
CA SER A 16 -22.80 -2.92 60.29
C SER A 16 -24.19 -2.25 60.34
N ALA A 17 -24.96 -2.51 59.26
CA ALA A 17 -26.38 -2.91 59.15
C ALA A 17 -27.57 -2.11 59.78
N SER A 18 -28.48 -1.72 58.85
CA SER A 18 -29.94 -1.94 58.83
C SER A 18 -30.82 -1.56 60.04
N THR A 19 -31.76 -0.62 59.81
CA THR A 19 -33.13 -0.70 60.35
C THR A 19 -34.10 0.13 59.48
N VAL A 20 -35.22 -0.48 59.06
CA VAL A 20 -36.43 0.20 58.56
C VAL A 20 -37.46 0.26 59.70
N PRO A 21 -38.34 1.28 59.75
CA PRO A 21 -39.76 0.95 59.82
C PRO A 21 -40.72 1.84 59.00
N GLN A 22 -41.59 1.16 58.24
CA GLN A 22 -43.02 1.38 57.99
C GLN A 22 -43.65 2.80 57.99
N GLY A 23 -44.33 3.11 56.87
CA GLY A 23 -45.79 3.25 56.88
C GLY A 23 -46.40 4.60 56.42
N ARG A 24 -47.10 4.60 55.27
CA ARG A 24 -48.54 4.97 55.18
C ARG A 24 -49.12 4.73 53.79
N ARG A 25 -50.36 4.23 53.82
CA ARG A 25 -51.23 3.80 52.71
C ARG A 25 -51.83 4.99 51.96
N ALA A 26 -52.05 4.83 50.66
CA ALA A 26 -53.32 5.19 50.01
C ALA A 26 -53.53 4.31 48.77
N ARG A 27 -54.72 3.70 48.69
CA ARG A 27 -55.19 2.74 47.67
C ARG A 27 -56.48 3.31 47.08
N ALA A 28 -56.61 3.38 45.76
CA ALA A 28 -57.86 3.43 45.01
C ALA A 28 -57.63 2.63 43.71
N ARG A 29 -58.09 1.37 43.64
CA ARG A 29 -59.23 0.88 42.81
C ARG A 29 -59.08 1.29 41.34
N ALA A 30 -58.62 0.46 40.40
CA ALA A 30 -59.17 -0.81 39.88
C ALA A 30 -60.50 -0.65 39.14
N GLU A 31 -60.40 -0.51 37.81
CA GLU A 31 -61.41 -0.96 36.85
C GLU A 31 -60.71 -1.92 35.88
N SER A 32 -61.32 -3.09 35.72
CA SER A 32 -60.98 -4.18 34.81
C SER A 32 -61.92 -4.10 33.62
N ASP A 33 -61.38 -4.36 32.43
CA ASP A 33 -61.96 -5.06 31.27
C ASP A 33 -61.14 -4.57 30.07
N GLY A 34 -60.34 -5.36 29.35
CA GLY A 34 -60.60 -6.70 28.86
C GLY A 34 -60.55 -6.63 27.34
N ASP A 35 -59.36 -6.46 26.74
CA ASP A 35 -59.13 -6.84 25.34
C ASP A 35 -57.66 -7.14 25.04
N SER A 36 -57.48 -8.16 24.23
CA SER A 36 -56.29 -8.91 23.84
C SER A 36 -55.21 -8.09 23.11
N GLY A 37 -54.25 -7.54 23.87
CA GLY A 37 -53.02 -6.95 23.32
C GLY A 37 -51.89 -7.97 23.16
N GLN A 38 -51.65 -8.44 21.93
CA GLN A 38 -50.41 -9.13 21.54
C GLN A 38 -49.18 -8.29 21.93
N PRO A 39 -48.13 -8.85 22.56
CA PRO A 39 -46.85 -8.16 22.61
C PRO A 39 -46.22 -8.12 21.22
N ALA A 40 -45.99 -6.91 20.74
CA ALA A 40 -45.32 -6.63 19.49
C ALA A 40 -43.91 -7.27 19.42
N VAL A 41 -43.67 -7.90 18.28
CA VAL A 41 -42.44 -8.47 17.71
C VAL A 41 -41.12 -7.86 18.25
N PRO A 42 -40.12 -8.68 18.64
CA PRO A 42 -38.74 -8.34 18.37
C PRO A 42 -38.51 -8.67 16.90
N ARG A 43 -38.66 -7.68 16.01
CA ARG A 43 -38.15 -7.78 14.64
C ARG A 43 -36.66 -8.13 14.78
N ARG A 44 -36.35 -9.39 14.52
CA ARG A 44 -34.99 -9.94 14.45
C ARG A 44 -34.24 -9.01 13.50
N ARG A 45 -33.45 -8.12 14.09
CA ARG A 45 -32.66 -7.13 13.37
C ARG A 45 -31.86 -7.94 12.36
N VAL A 46 -32.18 -7.77 11.08
CA VAL A 46 -31.38 -8.29 9.98
C VAL A 46 -29.99 -7.80 10.27
N GLY A 47 -29.13 -8.71 10.72
CA GLY A 47 -27.73 -8.41 10.93
C GLY A 47 -27.23 -7.92 9.59
N GLU A 48 -26.90 -6.64 9.50
CA GLU A 48 -26.08 -6.12 8.42
C GLU A 48 -24.91 -7.10 8.29
N THR A 49 -24.95 -7.89 7.22
CA THR A 49 -23.90 -8.85 6.93
C THR A 49 -22.68 -8.00 6.67
N ARG A 50 -21.84 -7.81 7.69
CA ARG A 50 -20.54 -7.15 7.55
C ARG A 50 -19.86 -7.83 6.39
N ARG A 51 -19.71 -7.12 5.26
CA ARG A 51 -18.98 -7.65 4.10
C ARG A 51 -17.62 -8.16 4.61
N PRO A 52 -17.18 -9.37 4.25
CA PRO A 52 -15.88 -9.85 4.67
C PRO A 52 -14.81 -8.84 4.27
N GLN A 53 -13.97 -8.44 5.22
CA GLN A 53 -12.75 -7.68 4.92
C GLN A 53 -11.75 -8.66 4.30
N TRP A 54 -11.49 -8.50 3.00
CA TRP A 54 -10.55 -9.32 2.27
C TRP A 54 -9.12 -8.83 2.49
N GLY A 55 -8.14 -9.73 2.42
CA GLY A 55 -6.71 -9.42 2.42
C GLY A 55 -5.99 -10.13 1.28
N LEU A 56 -4.72 -9.81 1.03
CA LEU A 56 -3.92 -10.43 -0.05
C LEU A 56 -3.81 -11.96 0.09
N PHE A 57 -3.94 -12.49 1.30
CA PHE A 57 -3.90 -13.92 1.58
C PHE A 57 -5.30 -14.58 1.65
N SER A 58 -6.38 -13.82 1.45
CA SER A 58 -7.73 -14.39 1.36
C SER A 58 -7.80 -15.38 0.21
N LEU A 59 -8.49 -16.49 0.46
CA LEU A 59 -8.63 -17.55 -0.51
C LEU A 59 -9.57 -17.12 -1.63
N VAL A 60 -9.22 -17.46 -2.87
CA VAL A 60 -10.08 -17.26 -4.05
C VAL A 60 -11.44 -17.93 -3.85
N GLU A 61 -11.43 -19.11 -3.20
CA GLU A 61 -12.64 -19.84 -2.86
C GLU A 61 -13.58 -19.03 -1.95
N ASP A 62 -13.04 -18.40 -0.90
CA ASP A 62 -13.84 -17.59 0.01
C ASP A 62 -14.45 -16.37 -0.70
N VAL A 63 -13.67 -15.74 -1.57
CA VAL A 63 -14.11 -14.56 -2.33
C VAL A 63 -15.23 -14.91 -3.31
N LEU A 64 -15.12 -16.05 -4.00
CA LEU A 64 -16.10 -16.46 -5.01
C LEU A 64 -17.32 -17.15 -4.43
N LEU A 65 -17.16 -17.93 -3.35
CA LEU A 65 -18.20 -18.79 -2.80
C LEU A 65 -18.80 -18.27 -1.48
N GLY A 66 -18.27 -17.17 -0.94
CA GLY A 66 -18.86 -16.46 0.19
C GLY A 66 -18.76 -17.18 1.54
N GLY A 67 -17.87 -18.17 1.67
CA GLY A 67 -17.57 -18.90 2.92
C GLY A 67 -18.68 -19.81 3.46
N GLU A 68 -19.93 -19.61 3.05
CA GLU A 68 -21.06 -20.50 3.35
C GLU A 68 -21.29 -21.44 2.16
N ALA A 69 -20.81 -22.66 2.27
CA ALA A 69 -21.12 -23.74 1.35
C ALA A 69 -22.63 -24.04 1.39
N ARG A 70 -23.45 -23.30 0.64
CA ARG A 70 -24.81 -23.71 0.30
C ARG A 70 -24.72 -24.82 -0.73
N GLY A 71 -24.35 -26.02 -0.27
CA GLY A 71 -24.65 -27.27 -0.94
C GLY A 71 -26.15 -27.49 -0.89
N ASN A 72 -26.89 -26.92 -1.84
CA ASN A 72 -28.29 -27.26 -2.00
C ASN A 72 -28.36 -28.64 -2.65
N TYR A 73 -28.35 -29.69 -1.84
CA TYR A 73 -28.62 -31.09 -2.24
C TYR A 73 -30.11 -31.33 -2.58
N MET A 74 -30.84 -30.29 -2.97
CA MET A 74 -32.25 -30.37 -3.30
C MET A 74 -32.44 -31.24 -4.55
N LYS A 75 -33.41 -32.15 -4.52
CA LYS A 75 -33.81 -32.91 -5.71
C LYS A 75 -34.61 -32.04 -6.68
N LEU A 76 -34.59 -32.41 -7.96
CA LEU A 76 -35.31 -31.70 -9.03
C LEU A 76 -36.80 -31.60 -8.72
N ASN A 77 -37.48 -32.69 -8.31
CA ASN A 77 -38.91 -32.63 -7.98
C ASN A 77 -39.20 -31.73 -6.77
N ASP A 78 -38.31 -31.67 -5.79
CA ASP A 78 -38.48 -30.76 -4.65
C ASP A 78 -38.33 -29.29 -5.09
N PHE A 79 -37.39 -29.01 -6.00
CA PHE A 79 -37.22 -27.70 -6.61
C PHE A 79 -38.45 -27.29 -7.43
N LEU A 80 -38.96 -28.17 -8.31
CA LEU A 80 -40.13 -27.92 -9.15
C LEU A 80 -41.38 -27.65 -8.30
N ARG A 81 -41.62 -28.47 -7.28
CA ARG A 81 -42.77 -28.29 -6.38
C ARG A 81 -42.74 -26.97 -5.63
N ARG A 82 -41.54 -26.53 -5.25
CA ARG A 82 -41.33 -25.30 -4.48
C ARG A 82 -41.49 -24.04 -5.32
N HIS A 83 -41.04 -24.06 -6.59
CA HIS A 83 -40.90 -22.85 -7.40
C HIS A 83 -41.89 -22.76 -8.58
N ILE A 84 -42.45 -23.88 -9.04
CA ILE A 84 -43.41 -23.92 -10.16
C ILE A 84 -44.80 -24.31 -9.67
N GLY A 85 -44.89 -25.35 -8.82
CA GLY A 85 -46.14 -25.73 -8.16
C GLY A 85 -46.21 -27.21 -7.83
N PRO A 86 -47.15 -27.63 -6.96
CA PRO A 86 -47.21 -28.98 -6.39
C PRO A 86 -47.38 -30.09 -7.45
N SER A 87 -47.95 -29.76 -8.61
CA SER A 87 -48.16 -30.68 -9.73
C SER A 87 -46.96 -30.79 -10.68
N ALA A 88 -45.97 -29.91 -10.58
CA ALA A 88 -44.77 -29.96 -11.41
C ALA A 88 -43.85 -31.09 -10.91
N VAL A 89 -43.78 -32.17 -11.68
CA VAL A 89 -43.05 -33.38 -11.31
C VAL A 89 -42.51 -34.08 -12.56
N VAL A 90 -41.28 -34.58 -12.49
CA VAL A 90 -40.72 -35.51 -13.46
C VAL A 90 -40.78 -36.95 -12.93
N ASP A 91 -40.68 -37.93 -13.84
CA ASP A 91 -40.55 -39.34 -13.48
C ASP A 91 -39.42 -39.54 -12.45
N GLU A 92 -39.61 -40.43 -11.49
CA GLU A 92 -38.65 -40.64 -10.39
C GLU A 92 -37.26 -41.04 -10.90
N ARG A 93 -37.16 -41.66 -12.09
CA ARG A 93 -35.88 -41.97 -12.74
C ARG A 93 -35.07 -40.73 -13.15
N TYR A 94 -35.73 -39.59 -13.34
CA TYR A 94 -35.13 -38.29 -13.69
C TYR A 94 -35.05 -37.34 -12.50
N ASN A 95 -35.50 -37.76 -11.32
CA ASN A 95 -35.52 -36.96 -10.09
C ASN A 95 -34.13 -36.88 -9.42
N VAL A 96 -33.16 -36.32 -10.16
CA VAL A 96 -31.78 -36.15 -9.73
C VAL A 96 -31.60 -34.92 -8.83
N THR A 97 -30.42 -34.76 -8.23
CA THR A 97 -30.08 -33.53 -7.50
C THR A 97 -29.96 -32.35 -8.46
N MET A 98 -30.20 -31.13 -7.97
CA MET A 98 -30.01 -29.92 -8.76
C MET A 98 -28.59 -29.80 -9.31
N GLU A 99 -27.56 -30.23 -8.56
CA GLU A 99 -26.17 -30.22 -9.05
C GLU A 99 -25.98 -31.06 -10.33
N VAL A 100 -26.65 -32.21 -10.42
CA VAL A 100 -26.62 -33.09 -11.61
C VAL A 100 -27.47 -32.50 -12.73
N PHE A 101 -28.66 -32.00 -12.40
CA PHE A 101 -29.58 -31.39 -13.36
C PHE A 101 -28.95 -30.18 -14.09
N LEU A 102 -28.23 -29.31 -13.37
CA LEU A 102 -27.58 -28.10 -13.91
C LEU A 102 -26.47 -28.40 -14.93
N VAL A 103 -26.00 -29.66 -15.03
CA VAL A 103 -25.02 -30.07 -16.04
C VAL A 103 -25.67 -30.13 -17.41
N GLU A 104 -26.81 -30.81 -17.51
CA GLU A 104 -27.50 -31.05 -18.77
C GLU A 104 -29.02 -31.19 -18.56
N PRO A 105 -29.74 -30.07 -18.37
CA PRO A 105 -31.16 -30.07 -18.03
C PRO A 105 -32.05 -30.85 -19.01
N LYS A 106 -31.72 -30.79 -20.30
CA LYS A 106 -32.46 -31.42 -21.41
C LYS A 106 -32.47 -32.95 -21.34
N THR A 107 -31.54 -33.55 -20.61
CA THR A 107 -31.47 -35.01 -20.41
C THR A 107 -32.53 -35.49 -19.40
N TYR A 108 -32.97 -34.62 -18.49
CA TYR A 108 -33.89 -34.95 -17.39
C TYR A 108 -35.30 -34.41 -17.60
N VAL A 109 -35.44 -33.32 -18.36
CA VAL A 109 -36.74 -32.73 -18.70
C VAL A 109 -36.84 -32.63 -20.23
N GLN A 110 -37.78 -33.37 -20.82
CA GLN A 110 -38.06 -33.33 -22.25
C GLN A 110 -39.15 -32.31 -22.61
N ASP A 111 -39.99 -31.94 -21.65
CA ASP A 111 -41.02 -30.90 -21.84
C ASP A 111 -40.34 -29.54 -22.01
N GLN A 112 -40.44 -29.01 -23.23
CA GLN A 112 -39.79 -27.77 -23.61
C GLN A 112 -40.39 -26.55 -22.90
N LYS A 113 -41.69 -26.56 -22.59
CA LYS A 113 -42.36 -25.48 -21.88
C LYS A 113 -41.93 -25.47 -20.41
N LEU A 114 -41.85 -26.66 -19.79
CA LEU A 114 -41.36 -26.79 -18.42
C LEU A 114 -39.88 -26.35 -18.30
N LEU A 115 -39.03 -26.70 -19.27
CA LEU A 115 -37.65 -26.23 -19.30
C LEU A 115 -37.55 -24.71 -19.38
N GLU A 116 -38.37 -24.07 -20.21
CA GLU A 116 -38.41 -22.62 -20.34
C GLU A 116 -38.86 -21.95 -19.03
N GLU A 117 -39.88 -22.50 -18.37
CA GLU A 117 -40.31 -22.06 -17.04
C GLU A 117 -39.17 -22.19 -16.01
N ILE A 118 -38.45 -23.32 -15.99
CA ILE A 118 -37.30 -23.53 -15.09
C ILE A 118 -36.18 -22.51 -15.34
N PHE A 119 -35.83 -22.26 -16.60
CA PHE A 119 -34.74 -21.33 -16.95
C PHE A 119 -35.06 -19.87 -16.61
N ASN A 120 -36.34 -19.53 -16.55
CA ASN A 120 -36.81 -18.21 -16.14
C ASN A 120 -36.86 -18.01 -14.61
N LEU A 121 -36.63 -19.07 -13.80
CA LEU A 121 -36.58 -18.94 -12.34
C LEU A 121 -35.27 -18.29 -11.87
N THR A 122 -35.38 -17.27 -11.03
CA THR A 122 -34.24 -16.61 -10.38
C THR A 122 -33.37 -17.60 -9.60
N GLU A 123 -33.98 -18.55 -8.89
CA GLU A 123 -33.27 -19.55 -8.10
C GLU A 123 -32.48 -20.54 -8.97
N TYR A 124 -32.99 -20.87 -10.16
CA TYR A 124 -32.25 -21.68 -11.12
C TYR A 124 -31.03 -20.91 -11.63
N GLN A 125 -31.18 -19.62 -11.96
CA GLN A 125 -30.07 -18.77 -12.41
C GLN A 125 -28.98 -18.66 -11.34
N VAL A 126 -29.34 -18.43 -10.08
CA VAL A 126 -28.39 -18.38 -8.95
C VAL A 126 -27.63 -19.69 -8.79
N LEU A 127 -28.31 -20.85 -8.90
CA LEU A 127 -27.66 -22.15 -8.83
C LEU A 127 -26.70 -22.38 -10.00
N GLN A 128 -27.08 -21.95 -11.21
CA GLN A 128 -26.23 -22.05 -12.39
C GLN A 128 -24.98 -21.16 -12.29
N GLU A 129 -25.12 -19.93 -11.80
CA GLU A 129 -23.99 -19.03 -11.53
C GLU A 129 -23.05 -19.62 -10.47
N MET A 130 -23.59 -20.11 -9.35
CA MET A 130 -22.79 -20.73 -8.29
C MET A 130 -22.00 -21.95 -8.82
N ARG A 131 -22.63 -22.78 -9.66
CA ARG A 131 -21.95 -23.89 -10.33
C ARG A 131 -20.79 -23.39 -11.21
N GLY A 132 -21.02 -22.31 -11.96
CA GLY A 132 -19.98 -21.65 -12.75
C GLY A 132 -18.81 -21.16 -11.89
N LEU A 133 -19.09 -20.47 -10.78
CA LEU A 133 -18.08 -19.97 -9.85
C LEU A 133 -17.25 -21.10 -9.22
N ARG A 134 -17.88 -22.23 -8.81
CA ARG A 134 -17.15 -23.40 -8.31
C ARG A 134 -16.19 -23.97 -9.35
N ARG A 135 -16.62 -24.03 -10.61
CA ARG A 135 -15.78 -24.49 -11.72
C ARG A 135 -14.59 -23.54 -11.93
N ASP A 136 -14.83 -22.24 -11.88
CA ASP A 136 -13.78 -21.23 -12.01
C ASP A 136 -12.76 -21.33 -10.88
N THR A 137 -13.21 -21.47 -9.63
CA THR A 137 -12.35 -21.69 -8.45
C THR A 137 -11.46 -22.92 -8.64
N TYR A 138 -12.04 -24.03 -9.12
CA TYR A 138 -11.27 -25.24 -9.41
C TYR A 138 -10.22 -24.99 -10.51
N ASN A 139 -10.62 -24.37 -11.62
CA ASN A 139 -9.73 -24.09 -12.76
C ASN A 139 -8.50 -23.27 -12.34
N VAL A 140 -8.70 -22.21 -11.56
CA VAL A 140 -7.59 -21.34 -11.12
C VAL A 140 -6.74 -22.00 -10.02
N SER A 141 -7.34 -22.83 -9.15
CA SER A 141 -6.59 -23.62 -8.17
C SER A 141 -5.66 -24.65 -8.84
N GLN A 142 -6.09 -25.27 -9.96
CA GLN A 142 -5.23 -26.15 -10.76
C GLN A 142 -4.03 -25.41 -11.37
N MET A 143 -4.17 -24.10 -11.60
CA MET A 143 -3.08 -23.22 -12.06
C MET A 143 -2.24 -22.64 -10.91
N GLY A 144 -2.46 -23.09 -9.67
CA GLY A 144 -1.73 -22.65 -8.49
C GLY A 144 -2.20 -21.33 -7.90
N VAL A 145 -3.33 -20.79 -8.36
CA VAL A 145 -3.91 -19.53 -7.88
C VAL A 145 -4.93 -19.83 -6.80
N ARG A 146 -4.52 -19.70 -5.54
CA ARG A 146 -5.36 -19.96 -4.37
C ARG A 146 -5.67 -18.72 -3.54
N SER A 147 -4.86 -17.66 -3.65
CA SER A 147 -5.05 -16.41 -2.92
C SER A 147 -5.23 -15.19 -3.83
N LEU A 148 -5.75 -14.09 -3.28
CA LEU A 148 -5.85 -12.81 -4.00
C LEU A 148 -4.49 -12.26 -4.47
N LYS A 149 -3.41 -12.49 -3.71
CA LYS A 149 -2.03 -12.16 -4.13
C LYS A 149 -1.65 -12.92 -5.39
N GLN A 150 -1.90 -14.22 -5.41
CA GLN A 150 -1.60 -15.05 -6.59
C GLN A 150 -2.52 -14.67 -7.76
N TRP A 151 -3.78 -14.33 -7.48
CA TRP A 151 -4.68 -13.81 -8.50
C TRP A 151 -4.09 -12.54 -9.11
N ARG A 152 -3.67 -11.55 -8.31
CA ARG A 152 -3.06 -10.29 -8.81
C ARG A 152 -1.97 -10.53 -9.84
N ASP A 153 -1.08 -11.48 -9.58
CA ASP A 153 0.09 -11.76 -10.40
C ASP A 153 -0.20 -12.76 -11.55
N PHE A 154 -1.44 -13.26 -11.65
CA PHE A 154 -1.85 -14.24 -12.65
C PHE A 154 -2.28 -13.61 -13.98
N GLU A 155 -1.55 -13.89 -15.05
CA GLU A 155 -1.76 -13.26 -16.37
C GLU A 155 -3.03 -13.73 -17.11
N ARG A 156 -3.41 -15.00 -16.95
CA ARG A 156 -4.48 -15.64 -17.74
C ARG A 156 -5.88 -15.44 -17.12
N LYS A 157 -6.28 -14.17 -16.97
CA LYS A 157 -7.55 -13.75 -16.36
C LYS A 157 -8.80 -14.19 -17.11
N ASP A 158 -8.64 -14.56 -18.38
CA ASP A 158 -9.65 -15.08 -19.30
C ASP A 158 -10.06 -16.54 -19.00
N MET A 159 -9.35 -17.23 -18.10
CA MET A 159 -9.65 -18.61 -17.71
C MET A 159 -10.88 -18.78 -16.82
N VAL A 160 -11.40 -17.70 -16.25
CA VAL A 160 -12.60 -17.71 -15.41
C VAL A 160 -13.73 -16.96 -16.09
N SER A 161 -14.98 -17.23 -15.66
CA SER A 161 -16.13 -16.47 -16.13
C SER A 161 -15.98 -14.96 -15.86
N PRO A 162 -16.64 -14.10 -16.66
CA PRO A 162 -16.68 -12.67 -16.41
C PRO A 162 -17.15 -12.29 -15.00
N LEU A 163 -18.08 -13.07 -14.43
CA LEU A 163 -18.58 -12.88 -13.07
C LEU A 163 -17.48 -13.15 -12.04
N ALA A 164 -16.82 -14.31 -12.10
CA ALA A 164 -15.73 -14.65 -11.20
C ALA A 164 -14.59 -13.63 -11.25
N ARG A 165 -14.21 -13.20 -12.47
CA ARG A 165 -13.22 -12.14 -12.67
C ARG A 165 -13.66 -10.84 -12.00
N ARG A 166 -14.92 -10.42 -12.21
CA ARG A 166 -15.46 -9.19 -11.61
C ARG A 166 -15.37 -9.22 -10.08
N GLU A 167 -15.77 -10.32 -9.45
CA GLU A 167 -15.77 -10.48 -8.00
C GLU A 167 -14.33 -10.50 -7.44
N LEU A 168 -13.41 -11.27 -8.05
CA LEU A 168 -12.01 -11.30 -7.63
C LEU A 168 -11.30 -9.96 -7.82
N ASP A 169 -11.55 -9.29 -8.94
CA ASP A 169 -10.99 -7.96 -9.18
C ASP A 169 -11.63 -6.90 -8.27
N ALA A 170 -12.90 -7.06 -7.87
CA ALA A 170 -13.55 -6.19 -6.89
C ALA A 170 -12.98 -6.39 -5.48
N ALA A 171 -12.80 -7.64 -5.06
CA ALA A 171 -12.14 -7.98 -3.80
C ALA A 171 -10.71 -7.44 -3.79
N LEU A 172 -9.93 -7.71 -4.85
CA LEU A 172 -8.57 -7.19 -5.00
C LEU A 172 -8.56 -5.65 -4.99
N ARG A 173 -9.47 -4.97 -5.70
CA ARG A 173 -9.61 -3.50 -5.60
C ARG A 173 -9.92 -3.04 -4.19
N GLY A 174 -10.72 -3.77 -3.42
CA GLY A 174 -10.97 -3.50 -2.00
C GLY A 174 -9.68 -3.55 -1.19
N VAL A 175 -8.92 -4.65 -1.33
CA VAL A 175 -7.61 -4.82 -0.67
C VAL A 175 -6.62 -3.72 -1.08
N LEU A 176 -6.52 -3.41 -2.37
CA LEU A 176 -5.61 -2.38 -2.89
C LEU A 176 -6.07 -0.95 -2.54
N LYS A 177 -7.37 -0.73 -2.31
CA LYS A 177 -7.88 0.57 -1.83
C LYS A 177 -7.54 0.81 -0.36
N GLU A 178 -7.32 -0.26 0.40
CA GLU A 178 -6.76 -0.22 1.76
C GLU A 178 -5.21 -0.08 1.77
N GLU A 179 -4.53 -0.13 0.62
CA GLU A 179 -3.07 0.09 0.48
C GLU A 179 -2.66 1.57 0.34
N LYS A 180 -3.59 2.53 0.41
CA LYS A 180 -3.26 3.94 0.69
C LYS A 180 -3.25 4.14 2.20
N ILE A 181 -2.07 4.06 2.79
CA ILE A 181 -1.89 4.29 4.22
C ILE A 181 -1.50 5.75 4.40
N GLN A 182 -2.35 6.52 5.10
CA GLN A 182 -1.93 7.84 5.57
C GLN A 182 -0.82 7.64 6.60
N MET A 183 0.33 8.27 6.36
CA MET A 183 1.44 8.18 7.31
C MET A 183 1.02 8.78 8.65
N SER A 184 1.58 8.25 9.72
CA SER A 184 1.29 8.71 11.07
C SER A 184 1.54 10.22 11.20
N GLU A 185 0.68 10.89 11.96
CA GLU A 185 0.75 12.35 12.19
C GLU A 185 2.15 12.75 12.65
N GLY A 186 2.76 13.74 12.00
CA GLY A 186 4.15 14.18 12.25
C GLY A 186 5.22 13.48 11.40
N PHE A 187 4.88 12.53 10.51
CA PHE A 187 5.87 11.93 9.59
C PHE A 187 6.45 12.96 8.60
N TYR A 188 5.58 13.76 7.97
CA TYR A 188 6.02 14.85 7.09
C TYR A 188 6.94 15.83 7.86
N ASP A 189 6.50 16.26 9.04
CA ASP A 189 7.24 17.22 9.86
C ASP A 189 8.58 16.67 10.35
N SER A 190 8.68 15.38 10.60
CA SER A 190 9.93 14.74 11.02
C SER A 190 10.98 14.71 9.91
N LEU A 191 10.57 14.63 8.65
CA LEU A 191 11.48 14.72 7.50
C LEU A 191 11.80 16.19 7.19
N TYR A 192 10.80 17.07 7.23
CA TYR A 192 10.98 18.50 6.98
C TYR A 192 11.88 19.15 8.04
N ASN A 193 11.69 18.82 9.31
CA ASN A 193 12.49 19.38 10.41
C ASN A 193 13.70 18.50 10.80
N ALA A 194 14.20 17.67 9.89
CA ALA A 194 15.36 16.83 10.16
C ALA A 194 16.55 17.68 10.66
N ARG A 195 17.19 17.23 11.75
CA ARG A 195 18.26 17.95 12.44
C ARG A 195 19.56 17.84 11.67
N TRP A 196 20.28 18.96 11.58
CA TRP A 196 21.58 19.02 10.92
C TRP A 196 22.71 18.80 11.90
N HIS A 197 23.69 18.00 11.49
CA HIS A 197 25.03 17.97 12.07
C HIS A 197 26.04 18.00 10.94
N HIS A 198 27.28 18.40 11.23
CA HIS A 198 28.35 18.38 10.24
C HIS A 198 29.69 18.02 10.87
N VAL A 199 30.52 17.33 10.09
CA VAL A 199 31.86 16.91 10.47
C VAL A 199 32.86 17.81 9.76
N VAL A 200 33.70 18.47 10.56
CA VAL A 200 34.82 19.26 10.07
C VAL A 200 36.13 18.59 10.44
N GLU A 201 37.08 18.66 9.51
CA GLU A 201 38.46 18.28 9.73
C GLU A 201 39.28 19.55 10.00
N PHE A 202 40.13 19.54 11.01
CA PHE A 202 40.99 20.67 11.34
C PHE A 202 42.42 20.19 11.64
N PRO A 203 43.44 21.01 11.37
CA PRO A 203 44.82 20.68 11.74
C PRO A 203 44.98 20.81 13.26
N ASP A 204 45.42 19.75 13.94
CA ASP A 204 45.56 19.72 15.41
C ASP A 204 47.01 19.59 15.92
N GLY A 205 47.99 19.92 15.07
CA GLY A 205 49.42 19.93 15.45
C GLY A 205 50.05 18.53 15.56
N GLU A 206 49.29 17.50 15.89
CA GLU A 206 49.70 16.09 15.93
C GLU A 206 49.13 15.26 14.76
N GLY A 207 48.18 15.82 14.01
CA GLY A 207 47.55 15.20 12.83
C GLY A 207 46.39 16.02 12.25
N MET A 208 45.37 15.31 11.76
CA MET A 208 44.09 15.87 11.34
C MET A 208 43.01 15.41 12.31
N GLY A 209 42.52 16.34 13.13
CA GLY A 209 41.40 16.11 14.04
C GLY A 209 40.07 16.19 13.29
N MET A 210 39.07 15.42 13.76
CA MET A 210 37.70 15.46 13.27
C MET A 210 36.76 15.91 14.39
N GLU A 211 35.96 16.94 14.15
CA GLU A 211 34.99 17.47 15.10
C GLU A 211 33.58 17.41 14.50
N VAL A 212 32.62 16.93 15.29
CA VAL A 212 31.20 16.97 14.94
C VAL A 212 30.58 18.21 15.55
N ARG A 213 29.93 19.02 14.72
CA ARG A 213 29.26 20.25 15.12
C ARG A 213 27.76 20.14 14.84
N GLU A 214 26.96 20.69 15.74
CA GLU A 214 25.51 20.79 15.55
C GLU A 214 25.16 21.90 14.56
N GLY A 215 24.08 21.71 13.81
CA GLY A 215 23.56 22.67 12.85
C GLY A 215 24.12 22.49 11.44
N LYS A 216 23.54 23.27 10.51
CA LYS A 216 23.96 23.32 9.11
C LYS A 216 25.34 24.00 9.01
N PRO A 217 26.28 23.48 8.20
CA PRO A 217 27.58 24.11 8.08
C PRO A 217 27.44 25.54 7.51
N PRO A 218 28.25 26.52 8.00
CA PRO A 218 28.19 27.90 7.50
C PRO A 218 28.48 28.02 6.01
N GLN A 219 29.35 27.15 5.49
CA GLN A 219 29.71 27.08 4.08
C GLN A 219 29.61 25.63 3.60
N SER A 220 28.92 25.42 2.48
CA SER A 220 28.87 24.12 1.78
C SER A 220 30.07 23.97 0.85
N TRP A 221 30.25 22.78 0.27
CA TRP A 221 31.29 22.56 -0.76
C TRP A 221 31.11 23.49 -1.96
N THR A 222 32.22 23.96 -2.50
CA THR A 222 32.31 24.75 -3.73
C THR A 222 32.42 23.84 -4.93
N TYR A 223 31.78 24.24 -6.04
CA TYR A 223 31.82 23.51 -7.29
C TYR A 223 32.12 24.44 -8.45
N LYS A 224 32.90 23.96 -9.40
CA LYS A 224 33.16 24.61 -10.69
C LYS A 224 32.41 23.88 -11.80
N ALA A 225 31.92 24.65 -12.77
CA ALA A 225 31.26 24.08 -13.94
C ALA A 225 32.29 23.53 -14.93
N VAL A 226 32.12 22.27 -15.32
CA VAL A 226 32.92 21.61 -16.36
C VAL A 226 31.95 21.05 -17.40
N GLY A 227 31.74 21.80 -18.48
CA GLY A 227 30.73 21.48 -19.49
C GLY A 227 29.31 21.45 -18.90
N ARG A 228 28.63 20.30 -19.03
CA ARG A 228 27.29 20.04 -18.43
C ARG A 228 27.34 19.43 -17.04
N THR A 229 28.53 19.34 -16.44
CA THR A 229 28.76 18.70 -15.14
C THR A 229 29.36 19.68 -14.14
N LEU A 230 29.31 19.30 -12.85
CA LEU A 230 29.95 20.02 -11.76
C LEU A 230 31.11 19.17 -11.23
N GLU A 231 32.22 19.83 -10.89
CA GLU A 231 33.35 19.24 -10.18
C GLU A 231 33.58 19.99 -8.87
N LYS A 232 34.05 19.30 -7.82
CA LYS A 232 34.44 19.96 -6.57
C LYS A 232 35.58 20.93 -6.87
N ASP A 233 35.46 22.15 -6.35
CA ASP A 233 36.49 23.17 -6.49
C ASP A 233 37.40 23.18 -5.28
N ASP A 234 38.48 22.40 -5.38
CA ASP A 234 39.50 22.24 -4.34
C ASP A 234 40.57 23.35 -4.39
N SER A 235 40.49 24.26 -5.37
CA SER A 235 41.52 25.29 -5.58
C SER A 235 41.42 26.47 -4.61
N VAL A 236 40.29 26.60 -3.90
CA VAL A 236 39.97 27.70 -2.99
C VAL A 236 40.29 27.35 -1.52
N GLU A 237 40.81 26.14 -1.25
CA GLU A 237 41.04 25.67 0.12
C GLU A 237 42.30 26.32 0.74
N GLN A 238 42.12 27.27 1.67
CA GLN A 238 43.22 27.81 2.47
C GLN A 238 43.80 26.73 3.39
N SER A 239 45.12 26.58 3.37
CA SER A 239 45.84 25.70 4.30
C SER A 239 45.58 26.17 5.74
N GLY A 240 44.95 25.33 6.57
CA GLY A 240 44.67 25.62 7.99
C GLY A 240 43.21 25.85 8.36
N ALA A 241 42.31 26.06 7.39
CA ALA A 241 40.89 26.26 7.68
C ALA A 241 40.15 24.93 7.94
N PRO A 242 39.17 24.87 8.87
CA PRO A 242 38.33 23.69 9.06
C PRO A 242 37.62 23.27 7.77
N ARG A 243 37.77 22.01 7.38
CA ARG A 243 37.28 21.45 6.12
C ARG A 243 36.02 20.63 6.33
N LEU A 244 34.93 20.98 5.66
CA LEU A 244 33.71 20.18 5.70
C LEU A 244 33.94 18.82 5.04
N ARG A 245 33.75 17.75 5.81
CA ARG A 245 33.92 16.36 5.35
C ARG A 245 32.61 15.63 5.17
N LEU A 246 31.62 15.90 6.03
CA LEU A 246 30.33 15.22 6.00
C LEU A 246 29.25 16.11 6.59
N MET A 247 28.03 16.02 6.07
CA MET A 247 26.82 16.52 6.73
C MET A 247 25.95 15.33 7.11
N VAL A 248 25.19 15.45 8.19
CA VAL A 248 24.28 14.41 8.67
C VAL A 248 22.91 15.04 8.89
N LEU A 249 21.89 14.42 8.31
CA LEU A 249 20.50 14.76 8.54
C LEU A 249 19.82 13.67 9.35
N THR A 250 19.33 14.02 10.54
CA THR A 250 18.71 13.07 11.46
C THR A 250 17.20 13.32 11.52
N SER A 251 16.42 12.32 11.11
CA SER A 251 14.95 12.34 11.21
C SER A 251 14.47 11.46 12.36
N ASP A 252 13.57 11.98 13.20
CA ASP A 252 13.04 11.25 14.36
C ASP A 252 12.15 10.05 13.98
N ARG A 253 11.63 10.01 12.74
CA ARG A 253 10.76 8.93 12.23
C ARG A 253 11.39 8.09 11.13
N ALA A 254 12.71 8.19 10.97
CA ALA A 254 13.49 7.51 9.95
C ALA A 254 13.19 7.94 8.51
N TRP A 255 14.15 7.67 7.62
CA TRP A 255 13.99 7.96 6.21
C TRP A 255 13.15 6.89 5.52
N PRO A 256 12.31 7.24 4.52
CA PRO A 256 11.45 6.27 3.84
C PRO A 256 12.22 5.08 3.23
N TYR A 257 13.49 5.27 2.87
CA TYR A 257 14.36 4.19 2.39
C TYR A 257 14.54 3.04 3.39
N SER A 258 14.49 3.32 4.69
CA SER A 258 14.72 2.31 5.73
C SER A 258 13.51 1.41 5.99
N TRP A 259 12.31 1.83 5.56
CA TRP A 259 11.06 1.13 5.83
C TRP A 259 10.99 -0.31 5.27
N PRO A 260 11.49 -0.61 4.05
CA PRO A 260 11.52 -1.98 3.52
C PRO A 260 12.58 -2.89 4.17
N LEU A 261 13.56 -2.34 4.90
CA LEU A 261 14.84 -3.02 5.21
C LEU A 261 15.02 -3.45 6.68
N GLY A 262 14.02 -3.22 7.55
CA GLY A 262 14.11 -3.58 8.97
C GLY A 262 14.43 -2.36 9.84
N PRO A 263 15.56 -2.30 10.58
CA PRO A 263 15.80 -1.25 11.56
C PRO A 263 15.76 0.15 10.93
N SER A 264 14.97 1.03 11.56
CA SER A 264 14.79 2.43 11.22
C SER A 264 16.13 3.17 11.14
N ILE A 265 16.50 3.63 9.94
CA ILE A 265 17.71 4.44 9.76
C ILE A 265 17.31 5.91 9.93
N LEU A 266 17.77 6.51 11.02
CA LEU A 266 17.46 7.90 11.38
C LEU A 266 18.39 8.90 10.67
N ASP A 267 19.64 8.50 10.43
CA ASP A 267 20.69 9.37 9.91
C ASP A 267 20.91 9.20 8.40
N CYS A 268 20.95 10.31 7.68
CA CYS A 268 21.31 10.40 6.28
C CYS A 268 22.66 11.12 6.14
N TYR A 269 23.68 10.41 5.64
CA TYR A 269 25.05 10.93 5.53
C TYR A 269 25.30 11.55 4.16
N VAL A 270 25.59 12.85 4.12
CA VAL A 270 25.74 13.64 2.90
C VAL A 270 27.19 14.05 2.74
N ASN A 271 27.85 13.55 1.71
CA ASN A 271 29.18 13.99 1.29
C ASN A 271 29.08 14.97 0.10
N CYS A 272 30.23 15.44 -0.38
CA CYS A 272 30.28 16.33 -1.54
C CYS A 272 29.62 15.72 -2.79
N GLU A 273 29.74 14.41 -3.03
CA GLU A 273 29.10 13.78 -4.19
C GLU A 273 27.57 13.79 -4.11
N VAL A 274 27.00 13.55 -2.92
CA VAL A 274 25.56 13.64 -2.70
C VAL A 274 25.07 15.08 -2.84
N GLU A 275 25.80 16.04 -2.28
CA GLU A 275 25.49 17.47 -2.43
C GLU A 275 25.56 17.91 -3.90
N ARG A 276 26.54 17.41 -4.65
CA ARG A 276 26.70 17.68 -6.08
C ARG A 276 25.49 17.21 -6.89
N VAL A 277 24.90 16.07 -6.55
CA VAL A 277 23.65 15.60 -7.17
C VAL A 277 22.51 16.59 -6.93
N TRP A 278 22.38 17.10 -5.69
CA TRP A 278 21.39 18.14 -5.40
C TRP A 278 21.64 19.42 -6.20
N GLN A 279 22.87 19.89 -6.32
CA GLN A 279 23.19 21.08 -7.12
C GLN A 279 22.76 20.92 -8.58
N ILE A 280 22.95 19.74 -9.15
CA ILE A 280 22.50 19.40 -10.51
C ILE A 280 20.96 19.44 -10.60
N VAL A 281 20.26 18.76 -9.68
CA VAL A 281 18.78 18.76 -9.64
C VAL A 281 18.23 20.17 -9.43
N ARG A 282 18.85 20.97 -8.57
CA ARG A 282 18.46 22.36 -8.31
C ARG A 282 18.59 23.21 -9.56
N ASN A 283 19.68 23.06 -10.32
CA ASN A 283 19.88 23.79 -11.58
C ASN A 283 18.79 23.44 -12.60
N ASP A 284 18.42 22.16 -12.72
CA ASP A 284 17.30 21.73 -13.57
C ASP A 284 15.98 22.35 -13.17
N LEU A 285 15.67 22.38 -11.87
CA LEU A 285 14.46 23.00 -11.36
C LEU A 285 14.45 24.50 -11.65
N THR A 286 15.58 25.18 -11.45
CA THR A 286 15.71 26.61 -11.76
C THR A 286 15.49 26.88 -13.24
N GLU A 287 16.09 26.07 -14.14
CA GLU A 287 15.89 26.18 -15.57
C GLU A 287 14.42 25.90 -15.95
N TRP A 288 13.82 24.84 -15.40
CA TRP A 288 12.45 24.45 -15.67
C TRP A 288 11.41 25.50 -15.24
N PHE A 289 11.65 26.20 -14.13
CA PHE A 289 10.77 27.27 -13.64
C PHE A 289 11.19 28.68 -14.09
N SER A 290 12.16 28.80 -14.99
CA SER A 290 12.56 30.09 -15.55
C SER A 290 11.50 30.62 -16.51
N THR A 291 11.31 31.94 -16.52
CA THR A 291 10.32 32.65 -17.35
C THR A 291 10.79 32.91 -18.78
N ARG A 292 11.96 32.39 -19.19
CA ARG A 292 12.44 32.52 -20.58
C ARG A 292 11.53 31.69 -21.49
N GLY A 293 10.79 32.38 -22.36
CA GLY A 293 9.73 31.87 -23.23
C GLY A 293 10.15 30.85 -24.28
N GLU A 294 10.73 29.72 -23.87
CA GLU A 294 10.75 28.50 -24.66
C GLU A 294 9.68 27.57 -24.09
N ASN A 295 8.51 27.57 -24.74
CA ASN A 295 7.32 26.79 -24.38
C ASN A 295 7.50 25.26 -24.50
N ASN A 296 8.74 24.76 -24.58
CA ASN A 296 9.08 23.37 -24.90
C ASN A 296 10.07 22.73 -23.91
N PHE A 297 10.26 23.26 -22.69
CA PHE A 297 11.13 22.59 -21.74
C PHE A 297 10.49 21.29 -21.22
N THR A 298 10.94 20.18 -21.79
CA THR A 298 10.62 18.84 -21.28
C THR A 298 11.19 18.69 -19.88
N PRO A 299 10.40 18.25 -18.89
CA PRO A 299 10.89 17.97 -17.54
C PRO A 299 12.15 17.08 -17.58
N GLY A 300 13.19 17.50 -16.86
CA GLY A 300 14.47 16.80 -16.85
C GLY A 300 14.33 15.38 -16.32
N GLN A 301 14.85 14.42 -17.08
CA GLN A 301 15.00 13.02 -16.64
C GLN A 301 16.48 12.77 -16.37
N ARG A 302 16.81 12.40 -15.13
CA ARG A 302 18.18 12.08 -14.74
C ARG A 302 18.31 10.65 -14.26
N VAL A 303 19.47 10.07 -14.51
CA VAL A 303 19.86 8.76 -13.99
C VAL A 303 21.09 8.95 -13.13
N LEU A 304 21.00 8.60 -11.85
CA LEU A 304 22.11 8.61 -10.92
C LEU A 304 22.85 7.26 -10.99
N ILE A 305 24.08 7.30 -11.48
CA ILE A 305 24.96 6.15 -11.63
C ILE A 305 26.14 6.30 -10.66
N GLY A 306 26.58 5.20 -10.06
CA GLY A 306 27.80 5.17 -9.28
C GLY A 306 28.05 3.81 -8.65
N THR A 307 29.18 3.67 -7.96
CA THR A 307 29.65 2.39 -7.43
C THR A 307 28.61 1.74 -6.49
N PRO A 308 28.36 0.43 -6.59
CA PRO A 308 27.57 -0.33 -5.63
C PRO A 308 28.05 -0.10 -4.19
N GLY A 309 27.13 -0.02 -3.22
CA GLY A 309 27.46 0.09 -1.80
C GLY A 309 27.87 1.48 -1.30
N ILE A 310 28.08 2.47 -2.18
CA ILE A 310 28.58 3.80 -1.79
C ILE A 310 27.51 4.74 -1.19
N GLY A 311 26.29 4.23 -0.95
CA GLY A 311 25.20 5.00 -0.35
C GLY A 311 24.32 5.80 -1.31
N LYS A 312 24.34 5.57 -2.63
CA LYS A 312 23.49 6.28 -3.62
C LYS A 312 22.01 6.30 -3.21
N SER A 313 21.46 5.12 -2.96
CA SER A 313 20.05 4.90 -2.70
C SER A 313 19.59 5.49 -1.36
N MET A 314 20.34 5.22 -0.28
CA MET A 314 20.01 5.75 1.05
C MET A 314 20.30 7.25 1.13
N ASN A 315 21.54 7.67 0.86
CA ASN A 315 21.99 9.02 1.15
C ASN A 315 21.51 10.02 0.10
N ALA A 316 21.71 9.75 -1.20
CA ALA A 316 21.28 10.69 -2.23
C ALA A 316 19.75 10.75 -2.35
N GLY A 317 19.07 9.60 -2.25
CA GLY A 317 17.60 9.57 -2.25
C GLY A 317 16.99 10.37 -1.10
N SER A 318 17.43 10.12 0.13
CA SER A 318 16.94 10.82 1.33
C SER A 318 17.28 12.31 1.32
N TYR A 319 18.50 12.66 0.89
CA TYR A 319 18.91 14.06 0.80
C TYR A 319 18.13 14.85 -0.25
N LEU A 320 17.89 14.25 -1.42
CA LEU A 320 17.05 14.85 -2.45
C LEU A 320 15.62 15.04 -1.96
N LEU A 321 15.05 14.05 -1.26
CA LEU A 321 13.73 14.18 -0.67
C LEU A 321 13.69 15.38 0.29
N TYR A 322 14.65 15.47 1.22
CA TYR A 322 14.74 16.61 2.14
C TYR A 322 14.78 17.95 1.40
N GLN A 323 15.65 18.08 0.40
CA GLN A 323 15.81 19.32 -0.36
C GLN A 323 14.57 19.69 -1.19
N LEU A 324 13.89 18.70 -1.79
CA LEU A 324 12.66 18.93 -2.56
C LEU A 324 11.46 19.33 -1.68
N LEU A 325 11.39 18.79 -0.46
CA LEU A 325 10.40 19.22 0.54
C LEU A 325 10.58 20.69 0.92
N HIS A 326 11.83 21.19 0.94
CA HIS A 326 12.16 22.60 1.20
C HIS A 326 12.12 23.50 -0.04
N TYR A 327 11.97 22.93 -1.24
CA TYR A 327 11.78 23.74 -2.45
C TYR A 327 10.43 24.47 -2.39
N ASP A 328 10.28 25.52 -3.20
CA ASP A 328 9.02 26.28 -3.33
C ASP A 328 7.82 25.35 -3.59
N ALA A 329 6.83 25.38 -2.68
CA ALA A 329 5.66 24.52 -2.72
C ALA A 329 4.63 24.96 -3.78
N GLU A 330 4.60 26.23 -4.17
CA GLU A 330 3.71 26.71 -5.24
C GLU A 330 4.19 26.26 -6.62
N LYS A 331 5.52 26.22 -6.78
CA LYS A 331 6.16 25.70 -8.00
C LYS A 331 6.09 24.18 -8.07
N LEU A 332 6.41 23.53 -6.95
CA LEU A 332 6.52 22.09 -6.82
C LEU A 332 5.68 21.59 -5.63
N PRO A 333 4.36 21.44 -5.78
CA PRO A 333 3.47 21.05 -4.68
C PRO A 333 3.60 19.60 -4.25
N VAL A 334 4.11 18.71 -5.11
CA VAL A 334 4.13 17.26 -4.83
C VAL A 334 5.51 16.65 -5.05
N VAL A 335 5.93 15.80 -4.13
CA VAL A 335 7.16 14.98 -4.26
C VAL A 335 6.80 13.51 -4.07
N ALA A 336 7.23 12.65 -4.98
CA ALA A 336 7.08 11.21 -4.88
C ALA A 336 8.45 10.55 -4.65
N TYR A 337 8.50 9.61 -3.71
CA TYR A 337 9.70 8.86 -3.38
C TYR A 337 9.40 7.36 -3.41
N SER A 338 9.94 6.66 -4.41
CA SER A 338 9.74 5.24 -4.61
C SER A 338 11.00 4.47 -4.20
N VAL A 339 10.84 3.42 -3.42
CA VAL A 339 11.91 2.48 -3.02
C VAL A 339 11.36 1.07 -3.10
N ALA A 340 11.97 0.24 -3.95
CA ALA A 340 11.47 -1.09 -4.25
C ALA A 340 9.98 -1.03 -4.68
N GLU A 341 9.08 -1.73 -3.99
CA GLU A 341 7.63 -1.76 -4.30
C GLU A 341 6.81 -0.71 -3.51
N GLN A 342 7.48 0.14 -2.72
CA GLN A 342 6.84 1.14 -1.87
C GLN A 342 6.97 2.52 -2.50
N THR A 343 5.88 3.29 -2.50
CA THR A 343 5.91 4.68 -2.96
C THR A 343 5.29 5.60 -1.93
N PHE A 344 6.03 6.65 -1.58
CA PHE A 344 5.60 7.70 -0.67
C PHE A 344 5.30 8.95 -1.47
N LEU A 345 4.10 9.50 -1.31
CA LEU A 345 3.67 10.74 -1.93
C LEU A 345 3.57 11.82 -0.85
N PHE A 346 4.29 12.91 -1.03
CA PHE A 346 4.32 14.06 -0.14
C PHE A 346 3.59 15.22 -0.80
N ASP A 347 2.49 15.64 -0.20
CA ASP A 347 1.80 16.88 -0.55
C ASP A 347 2.34 17.99 0.35
N LYS A 348 3.05 18.94 -0.27
CA LYS A 348 3.70 20.05 0.43
C LYS A 348 2.74 21.19 0.78
N ILE A 349 1.58 21.25 0.13
CA ILE A 349 0.54 22.25 0.41
C ILE A 349 -0.20 21.86 1.69
N THR A 350 -0.64 20.60 1.78
CA THR A 350 -1.33 20.08 2.97
C THR A 350 -0.37 19.54 4.03
N LYS A 351 0.93 19.45 3.72
CA LYS A 351 1.98 18.84 4.56
C LYS A 351 1.63 17.41 4.99
N THR A 352 1.10 16.64 4.05
CA THR A 352 0.71 15.25 4.28
C THR A 352 1.62 14.28 3.53
N ALA A 353 1.72 13.06 4.05
CA ALA A 353 2.45 11.97 3.43
C ALA A 353 1.55 10.73 3.33
N LEU A 354 1.53 10.13 2.15
CA LEU A 354 0.73 8.95 1.82
C LEU A 354 1.66 7.84 1.35
N HIS A 355 1.51 6.66 1.93
CA HIS A 355 2.23 5.48 1.50
C HIS A 355 1.31 4.62 0.63
N TYR A 356 1.81 4.28 -0.55
CA TYR A 356 1.18 3.41 -1.54
C TYR A 356 2.01 2.13 -1.67
N VAL A 357 1.33 1.00 -1.54
CA VAL A 357 1.90 -0.31 -1.85
C VAL A 357 1.54 -0.65 -3.31
N GLY A 358 2.53 -1.02 -4.11
CA GLY A 358 2.34 -1.46 -5.50
C GLY A 358 2.30 -0.36 -6.57
N GLU A 359 2.89 -0.67 -7.73
CA GLU A 359 3.16 0.29 -8.83
C GLU A 359 1.89 0.83 -9.51
N ASN A 360 0.86 0.00 -9.69
CA ASN A 360 -0.35 0.35 -10.46
C ASN A 360 -1.25 1.41 -9.80
N THR A 361 -1.25 1.49 -8.46
CA THR A 361 -2.07 2.45 -7.73
C THR A 361 -1.44 3.84 -7.79
N PHE A 362 -0.11 3.91 -7.62
CA PHE A 362 0.65 5.14 -7.74
C PHE A 362 0.52 5.77 -9.13
N LEU A 363 0.67 4.99 -10.21
CA LEU A 363 0.57 5.49 -11.58
C LEU A 363 -0.80 6.15 -11.90
N LYS A 364 -1.89 5.61 -11.34
CA LYS A 364 -3.23 6.21 -11.49
C LYS A 364 -3.33 7.57 -10.78
N VAL A 365 -2.90 7.63 -9.53
CA VAL A 365 -2.90 8.88 -8.73
C VAL A 365 -2.05 9.95 -9.42
N MET A 366 -0.88 9.56 -9.92
CA MET A 366 0.00 10.45 -10.67
C MET A 366 -0.64 10.99 -11.95
N GLY A 367 -1.36 10.12 -12.69
CA GLY A 367 -2.15 10.53 -13.84
C GLY A 367 -3.26 11.54 -13.48
N GLU A 368 -3.95 11.34 -12.36
CA GLU A 368 -4.97 12.28 -11.86
C GLU A 368 -4.38 13.63 -11.46
N LEU A 369 -3.26 13.64 -10.73
CA LEU A 369 -2.58 14.88 -10.31
C LEU A 369 -2.07 15.67 -11.52
N SER A 370 -1.43 14.98 -12.47
CA SER A 370 -0.97 15.59 -13.72
C SER A 370 -2.14 16.09 -14.58
N GLY A 371 -3.25 15.34 -14.65
CA GLY A 371 -4.47 15.76 -15.34
C GLY A 371 -5.11 17.02 -14.75
N ARG A 372 -4.88 17.29 -13.45
CA ARG A 372 -5.25 18.54 -12.77
C ARG A 372 -4.22 19.68 -12.98
N GLY A 373 -3.17 19.44 -13.76
CA GLY A 373 -2.08 20.40 -13.98
C GLY A 373 -1.10 20.53 -12.81
N MET A 374 -1.14 19.63 -11.83
CA MET A 374 -0.19 19.65 -10.72
C MET A 374 1.18 19.21 -11.20
N ARG A 375 2.20 19.98 -10.82
CA ARG A 375 3.61 19.68 -11.05
C ARG A 375 4.17 18.92 -9.86
N GLY A 376 5.15 18.06 -10.11
CA GLY A 376 5.83 17.38 -9.04
C GLY A 376 7.16 16.76 -9.47
N TYR A 377 7.83 16.16 -8.50
CA TYR A 377 9.14 15.55 -8.69
C TYR A 377 9.14 14.10 -8.19
N ILE A 378 9.69 13.18 -8.99
CA ILE A 378 9.77 11.76 -8.65
C ILE A 378 11.23 11.39 -8.38
N ILE A 379 11.49 10.76 -7.24
CA ILE A 379 12.73 10.05 -6.95
C ILE A 379 12.41 8.56 -7.01
N ASP A 380 12.96 7.86 -7.99
CA ASP A 380 12.72 6.43 -8.19
C ASP A 380 13.99 5.63 -7.87
N ASN A 381 13.97 4.90 -6.76
CA ASN A 381 15.09 4.10 -6.28
C ASN A 381 14.88 2.63 -6.62
N VAL A 382 15.43 2.24 -7.77
CA VAL A 382 15.15 0.96 -8.40
C VAL A 382 15.98 -0.14 -7.74
N ALA A 383 15.31 -1.18 -7.21
CA ALA A 383 15.94 -2.27 -6.47
C ALA A 383 16.53 -3.38 -7.36
N GLU A 384 15.96 -3.62 -8.55
CA GLU A 384 16.44 -4.64 -9.49
C GLU A 384 16.59 -4.05 -10.91
N PRO A 385 17.62 -4.45 -11.67
CA PRO A 385 17.69 -4.12 -13.10
C PRO A 385 16.72 -5.05 -13.86
N ILE A 386 15.43 -4.73 -13.81
CA ILE A 386 14.42 -5.29 -14.70
C ILE A 386 14.22 -4.29 -15.84
N HIS A 387 13.82 -4.79 -17.02
CA HIS A 387 13.39 -3.97 -18.17
C HIS A 387 12.65 -2.73 -17.64
N GLY A 388 13.22 -1.57 -17.96
CA GLY A 388 13.14 -0.39 -17.11
C GLY A 388 11.75 -0.09 -16.56
N PRO A 389 11.67 0.64 -15.43
CA PRO A 389 10.39 1.24 -15.06
C PRO A 389 9.84 1.95 -16.28
N SER A 390 8.53 2.09 -16.36
CA SER A 390 7.82 2.74 -17.44
C SER A 390 8.28 4.20 -17.67
N VAL A 391 9.53 4.43 -18.12
CA VAL A 391 10.12 5.69 -18.58
C VAL A 391 9.24 6.27 -19.69
N ARG A 392 8.38 5.44 -20.28
CA ARG A 392 7.42 5.77 -21.33
C ARG A 392 6.17 6.54 -20.86
N LEU A 393 5.91 6.70 -19.55
CA LEU A 393 4.71 7.41 -19.08
C LEU A 393 4.99 8.29 -17.86
N LEU A 394 6.02 9.14 -17.93
CA LEU A 394 6.06 10.28 -17.01
C LEU A 394 4.81 11.14 -17.27
N PRO A 395 4.02 11.46 -16.23
CA PRO A 395 2.93 12.38 -16.38
C PRO A 395 3.45 13.72 -16.90
N ARG A 396 2.71 14.36 -17.81
CA ARG A 396 3.12 15.68 -18.33
C ARG A 396 3.32 16.65 -17.17
N GLY A 397 4.43 17.38 -17.17
CA GLY A 397 4.74 18.38 -16.13
C GLY A 397 5.41 17.83 -14.87
N TRP A 398 6.05 16.66 -14.91
CA TRP A 398 6.77 16.07 -13.78
C TRP A 398 8.24 15.76 -14.11
N CYS A 399 9.15 16.15 -13.22
CA CYS A 399 10.57 15.79 -13.30
C CYS A 399 10.86 14.47 -12.58
N MET A 400 11.95 13.79 -12.96
CA MET A 400 12.31 12.51 -12.35
C MET A 400 13.82 12.31 -12.28
N ILE A 401 14.26 11.72 -11.16
CA ILE A 401 15.58 11.12 -11.03
C ILE A 401 15.45 9.63 -10.69
N VAL A 402 16.12 8.80 -11.48
CA VAL A 402 16.21 7.36 -11.26
C VAL A 402 17.55 7.04 -10.59
N VAL A 403 17.51 6.47 -9.40
CA VAL A 403 18.69 5.99 -8.67
C VAL A 403 18.90 4.51 -9.01
N THR A 404 20.01 4.22 -9.69
CA THR A 404 20.29 2.87 -10.21
C THR A 404 20.70 1.87 -9.11
N PRO A 405 20.30 0.59 -9.24
CA PRO A 405 20.64 -0.45 -8.26
C PRO A 405 22.14 -0.75 -8.21
N PRO A 406 22.65 -1.32 -7.12
CA PRO A 406 23.99 -1.90 -7.07
C PRO A 406 24.13 -3.06 -8.06
N GLU A 407 25.10 -2.96 -8.97
CA GLU A 407 25.45 -3.92 -10.05
C GLU A 407 25.61 -5.39 -9.59
N GLU A 408 25.83 -5.63 -8.29
CA GLU A 408 25.96 -6.98 -7.73
C GLU A 408 24.67 -7.82 -7.86
N SER A 409 23.50 -7.17 -7.91
CA SER A 409 22.23 -7.84 -8.21
C SER A 409 22.18 -8.37 -9.66
N ALA A 410 22.85 -7.70 -10.61
CA ALA A 410 23.01 -8.16 -11.98
C ALA A 410 23.94 -9.39 -12.07
N ARG A 411 25.03 -9.43 -11.28
CA ARG A 411 25.97 -10.57 -11.23
C ARG A 411 25.39 -11.83 -10.59
N ARG A 412 24.52 -11.70 -9.56
CA ARG A 412 23.82 -12.87 -8.97
C ARG A 412 22.97 -13.62 -10.00
N ARG A 413 22.40 -12.91 -10.98
CA ARG A 413 21.66 -13.52 -12.09
C ARG A 413 22.58 -14.18 -13.12
N CYS A 414 23.76 -13.62 -13.42
CA CYS A 414 24.73 -14.27 -14.30
C CYS A 414 25.17 -15.64 -13.72
N LYS A 415 25.42 -15.73 -12.40
CA LYS A 415 25.69 -17.02 -11.73
C LYS A 415 24.48 -17.97 -11.70
N LYS A 416 23.24 -17.48 -11.52
CA LYS A 416 22.02 -18.31 -11.58
C LYS A 416 21.70 -18.81 -12.99
N GLN A 417 21.86 -17.98 -14.02
CA GLN A 417 21.66 -18.37 -15.43
C GLN A 417 22.76 -19.31 -15.93
N LEU A 418 24.02 -19.12 -15.52
CA LEU A 418 25.11 -20.05 -15.85
C LEU A 418 25.01 -21.39 -15.10
N ARG A 419 24.42 -21.42 -13.89
CA ARG A 419 24.09 -22.69 -13.20
C ARG A 419 22.87 -23.39 -13.81
N GLY A 420 21.86 -22.65 -14.28
CA GLY A 420 20.71 -23.22 -15.00
C GLY A 420 21.05 -23.78 -16.39
N ARG A 421 22.04 -23.19 -17.09
CA ARG A 421 22.52 -23.68 -18.39
C ARG A 421 23.52 -24.85 -18.30
N ARG A 422 24.11 -25.14 -17.13
CA ARG A 422 24.98 -26.32 -16.94
C ARG A 422 24.21 -27.60 -16.62
N ASN A 423 22.95 -27.50 -16.17
CA ASN A 423 22.11 -28.68 -15.85
C ASN A 423 21.15 -29.10 -16.98
N THR A 424 21.21 -28.44 -18.14
CA THR A 424 20.44 -28.81 -19.35
C THR A 424 21.33 -29.35 -20.48
N GLY A 425 22.59 -29.67 -20.17
CA GLY A 425 23.59 -30.11 -21.13
C GLY A 425 24.41 -31.31 -20.65
N ARG A 426 23.75 -32.37 -20.19
CA ARG A 426 24.27 -33.75 -20.27
C ARG A 426 23.06 -34.68 -20.34
N ARG A 427 22.92 -35.28 -21.53
CA ARG A 427 22.01 -36.39 -21.82
C ARG A 427 22.27 -37.56 -20.89
#